data_AF-A0A7K2VSD7-F1
#
_entry.id   AF-A0A7K2VSD7-F1
#
_cell.length_a   1.000
_cell.length_b   1.000
_cell.length_c   1.000
_cell.angle_alpha   90.00
_cell.angle_beta   90.00
_cell.angle_gamma   90.00
#
_symmetry.space_group_name_H-M   'P 1'
#
loop_
_entity.id
_entity.type
_entity.pdbx_description
1 polymer ?
#
loop_
_entity_poly.entity_id
_entity_poly.type
_entity_poly.pdbx_seq_one_letter_code
_entity_poly.pdbx_strand_id
1 'polypeptide(L)'
;MTTWQGWHRFATTDPPAPPQPDDPPRSRDERLAYHSAFVTIRTPAISQLATQVRTLMILGRHQQTTARPSLIVTGPAAAGKTTALLHVGRACHLAHTRKNPTPPGSAHNAAPVAYVLVPPGATAKT
;
A
#
# COMPACT_ATOMS: atom_id res chain seq x y z
N MET A 1 -6.90 0.28 9.88
CA MET A 1 -5.94 -0.84 9.83
C MET A 1 -4.72 -0.47 10.67
N THR A 2 -4.55 -1.08 11.83
CA THR A 2 -3.54 -0.69 12.84
C THR A 2 -2.73 -1.88 13.37
N THR A 3 -3.01 -3.10 12.90
CA THR A 3 -2.35 -4.33 13.34
C THR A 3 -1.58 -4.98 12.20
N TRP A 4 -0.58 -5.80 12.54
CA TRP A 4 0.18 -6.58 11.56
C TRP A 4 -0.73 -7.53 10.76
N GLN A 5 -1.65 -8.24 11.42
CA GLN A 5 -2.59 -9.14 10.73
C GLN A 5 -3.48 -8.37 9.75
N GLY A 6 -3.93 -7.17 10.13
CA GLY A 6 -4.70 -6.29 9.27
C GLY A 6 -3.89 -5.85 8.05
N TRP A 7 -2.64 -5.43 8.25
CA TRP A 7 -1.71 -5.10 7.17
C TRP A 7 -1.49 -6.26 6.22
N HIS A 8 -1.15 -7.43 6.76
CA HIS A 8 -0.88 -8.61 5.96
C HIS A 8 -2.07 -8.97 5.08
N ARG A 9 -3.29 -9.00 5.65
CA ARG A 9 -4.53 -9.22 4.90
C ARG A 9 -4.70 -8.18 3.79
N PHE A 10 -4.58 -6.89 4.09
CA PHE A 10 -4.69 -5.84 3.08
C PHE A 10 -3.65 -5.98 1.94
N ALA A 11 -2.42 -6.34 2.28
CA ALA A 11 -1.34 -6.40 1.31
C ALA A 11 -1.45 -7.62 0.36
N THR A 12 -1.95 -8.75 0.86
CA THR A 12 -1.99 -10.02 0.13
C THR A 12 -3.36 -10.39 -0.43
N THR A 13 -4.46 -9.80 0.06
CA THR A 13 -5.79 -10.04 -0.52
C THR A 13 -5.93 -9.32 -1.86
N ASP A 14 -6.19 -10.09 -2.92
CA ASP A 14 -6.48 -9.52 -4.22
C ASP A 14 -7.79 -8.74 -4.20
N PRO A 15 -7.82 -7.53 -4.80
CA PRO A 15 -9.06 -6.77 -4.89
C PRO A 15 -10.08 -7.54 -5.74
N PRO A 16 -11.38 -7.48 -5.39
CA PRO A 16 -12.40 -8.15 -6.18
C PRO A 16 -12.43 -7.55 -7.60
N ALA A 17 -12.40 -8.43 -8.59
CA ALA A 17 -12.40 -8.03 -9.98
C ALA A 17 -13.80 -7.54 -10.43
N PRO A 18 -13.87 -6.51 -11.27
CA PRO A 18 -15.11 -6.17 -11.95
C PRO A 18 -15.60 -7.37 -12.79
N PRO A 19 -16.92 -7.53 -12.98
CA PRO A 19 -17.45 -8.58 -13.84
C PRO A 19 -16.95 -8.37 -15.28
N GLN A 20 -16.69 -9.46 -15.98
CA GLN A 20 -16.40 -9.44 -17.42
C GLN A 20 -17.70 -9.25 -18.21
N PRO A 21 -17.63 -8.75 -19.46
CA PRO A 21 -18.82 -8.52 -20.29
C PRO A 21 -19.72 -9.74 -20.46
N ASP A 22 -19.13 -10.94 -20.49
CA ASP A 22 -19.84 -12.20 -20.75
C ASP A 22 -20.25 -12.94 -19.46
N ASP A 23 -19.98 -12.37 -18.27
CA ASP A 23 -20.35 -12.99 -17.00
C ASP A 23 -21.88 -12.93 -16.78
N PRO A 24 -22.48 -13.98 -16.19
CA PRO A 24 -23.90 -13.93 -15.83
C PRO A 24 -24.17 -12.80 -14.82
N PRO A 25 -25.38 -12.22 -14.82
CA PRO A 25 -25.72 -11.14 -13.91
C PRO A 25 -25.57 -11.56 -12.45
N ARG A 26 -24.78 -10.78 -11.69
CA ARG A 26 -24.64 -10.97 -10.24
C ARG A 26 -25.95 -10.70 -9.52
N SER A 27 -26.22 -11.49 -8.49
CA SER A 27 -27.30 -11.26 -7.54
C SER A 27 -27.14 -9.90 -6.84
N ARG A 28 -28.22 -9.43 -6.19
CA ARG A 28 -28.20 -8.18 -5.42
C ARG A 28 -27.13 -8.21 -4.33
N ASP A 29 -27.00 -9.32 -3.62
CA ASP A 29 -26.07 -9.44 -2.49
C ASP A 29 -24.62 -9.44 -2.96
N GLU A 30 -24.31 -10.11 -4.07
CA GLU A 30 -22.98 -10.07 -4.68
C GLU A 30 -22.60 -8.67 -5.18
N ARG A 31 -23.57 -7.92 -5.73
CA ARG A 31 -23.35 -6.53 -6.13
C ARG A 31 -23.09 -5.64 -4.92
N LEU A 32 -23.87 -5.79 -3.86
CA LEU A 32 -23.66 -5.05 -2.60
C LEU A 32 -22.29 -5.36 -1.99
N ALA A 33 -21.90 -6.64 -1.95
CA ALA A 33 -20.57 -7.05 -1.48
C ALA A 33 -19.44 -6.41 -2.31
N TYR A 34 -19.56 -6.41 -3.64
CA TYR A 34 -18.56 -5.78 -4.53
C TYR A 34 -18.45 -4.26 -4.30
N HIS A 35 -19.58 -3.55 -4.28
CA HIS A 35 -19.58 -2.09 -4.14
C HIS A 35 -19.20 -1.61 -2.74
N SER A 36 -19.50 -2.39 -1.70
CA SER A 36 -19.10 -2.09 -0.32
C SER A 36 -17.61 -2.37 -0.04
N ALA A 37 -16.91 -3.06 -0.94
CA ALA A 37 -15.47 -3.30 -0.81
C ALA A 37 -14.61 -2.05 -1.07
N PHE A 38 -15.20 -0.95 -1.58
CA PHE A 38 -14.52 0.33 -1.89
C PHE A 38 -13.16 0.13 -2.57
N VAL A 39 -13.14 -0.69 -3.62
CA VAL A 39 -11.91 -1.08 -4.32
C VAL A 39 -11.15 0.16 -4.77
N THR A 40 -9.92 0.31 -4.31
CA THR A 40 -9.05 1.38 -4.82
C THR A 40 -8.50 0.98 -6.19
N ILE A 41 -8.75 1.82 -7.19
CA ILE A 41 -8.14 1.66 -8.50
C ILE A 41 -6.69 2.14 -8.50
N ARG A 42 -5.81 1.45 -9.25
CA ARG A 42 -4.44 1.90 -9.45
C ARG A 42 -4.45 3.11 -10.38
N THR A 43 -4.10 4.27 -9.85
CA THR A 43 -3.98 5.51 -10.62
C THR A 43 -2.53 5.79 -11.02
N PRO A 44 -2.28 6.66 -12.03
CA PRO A 44 -0.93 7.09 -12.38
C PRO A 44 -0.16 7.68 -11.19
N ALA A 45 -0.83 8.42 -10.29
CA ALA A 45 -0.22 8.98 -9.08
C ALA A 45 0.32 7.90 -8.14
N ILE A 46 -0.43 6.80 -7.93
CA ILE A 46 0.04 5.66 -7.12
C ILE A 46 1.28 5.01 -7.77
N SER A 47 1.27 4.83 -9.09
CA SER A 47 2.39 4.25 -9.83
C SER A 47 3.66 5.13 -9.76
N GLN A 48 3.50 6.45 -9.87
CA GLN A 48 4.60 7.41 -9.73
C GLN A 48 5.18 7.39 -8.31
N LEU A 49 4.33 7.43 -7.28
CA LEU A 49 4.79 7.35 -5.88
C LEU A 49 5.52 6.05 -5.60
N ALA A 50 5.03 4.90 -6.10
CA ALA A 50 5.70 3.62 -5.93
C ALA A 50 7.09 3.59 -6.59
N THR A 51 7.21 4.21 -7.77
CA THR A 51 8.49 4.36 -8.48
C THR A 51 9.45 5.24 -7.68
N GLN A 52 9.00 6.42 -7.22
CA GLN A 52 9.81 7.34 -6.42
C GLN A 52 10.29 6.70 -5.12
N VAL A 53 9.41 6.02 -4.38
CA VAL A 53 9.78 5.31 -3.15
C VAL A 53 10.82 4.21 -3.44
N ARG A 54 10.66 3.45 -4.53
CA ARG A 54 11.67 2.47 -4.95
C ARG A 54 13.01 3.11 -5.26
N THR A 55 13.03 4.25 -5.95
CA THR A 55 14.26 5.01 -6.22
C THR A 55 14.93 5.45 -4.93
N LEU A 56 14.17 6.04 -3.99
CA LEU A 56 14.69 6.45 -2.69
C LEU A 56 15.25 5.28 -1.87
N MET A 57 14.58 4.12 -1.89
CA MET A 57 15.09 2.90 -1.24
C MET A 57 16.40 2.39 -1.87
N ILE A 58 16.64 2.62 -3.15
CA ILE A 58 17.89 2.24 -3.82
C ILE A 58 18.99 3.25 -3.47
N LEU A 59 18.71 4.54 -3.60
CA LEU A 59 19.67 5.61 -3.27
C LEU A 59 20.10 5.52 -1.80
N GLY A 60 19.14 5.32 -0.90
CA GLY A 60 19.38 5.21 0.53
C GLY A 60 20.25 4.02 0.96
N ARG A 61 20.52 3.03 0.08
CA ARG A 61 21.48 1.93 0.38
C ARG A 61 22.92 2.40 0.43
N HIS A 62 23.24 3.48 -0.27
CA HIS A 62 24.61 3.96 -0.44
C HIS A 62 24.91 5.22 0.39
N GLN A 63 23.93 5.80 1.08
CA GLN A 63 24.12 6.94 1.96
C GLN A 63 24.39 6.50 3.39
N GLN A 64 25.64 6.65 3.82
CA GLN A 64 26.11 6.30 5.16
C GLN A 64 26.33 7.54 6.06
N THR A 65 26.63 8.71 5.46
CA THR A 65 27.06 9.92 6.20
C THR A 65 26.03 11.05 6.19
N THR A 66 25.13 11.08 5.21
CA THR A 66 24.11 12.14 5.05
C THR A 66 22.71 11.65 5.37
N ALA A 67 21.74 12.57 5.46
CA ALA A 67 20.34 12.24 5.68
C ALA A 67 19.83 11.26 4.61
N ARG A 68 19.08 10.24 5.07
CA ARG A 68 18.47 9.26 4.16
C ARG A 68 17.46 9.95 3.23
N PRO A 69 17.43 9.61 1.92
CA PRO A 69 16.45 10.16 1.01
C PRO A 69 15.03 9.89 1.50
N SER A 70 14.19 10.93 1.46
CA SER A 70 12.80 10.89 1.93
C SER A 70 11.87 11.59 0.94
N LEU A 71 10.57 11.37 1.12
CA LEU A 71 9.51 11.91 0.27
C LEU A 71 8.48 12.64 1.13
N ILE A 72 8.02 13.79 0.65
CA ILE A 72 6.86 14.49 1.19
C ILE A 72 5.72 14.35 0.18
N VAL A 73 4.56 13.87 0.64
CA VAL A 73 3.34 13.78 -0.16
C VAL A 73 2.40 14.91 0.24
N THR A 74 2.22 15.89 -0.64
CA THR A 74 1.37 17.07 -0.41
C THR A 74 0.08 16.99 -1.24
N GLY A 75 -0.92 17.79 -0.86
CA GLY A 75 -2.19 17.90 -1.56
C GLY A 75 -3.35 18.24 -0.62
N PRO A 76 -4.52 18.64 -1.15
CA PRO A 76 -5.69 19.00 -0.35
C PRO A 76 -6.15 17.90 0.62
N ALA A 77 -6.96 18.28 1.61
CA ALA A 77 -7.66 17.32 2.44
C ALA A 77 -8.48 16.36 1.57
N ALA A 78 -8.56 15.09 1.97
CA ALA A 78 -9.27 14.04 1.24
C ALA A 78 -8.78 13.72 -0.20
N ALA A 79 -7.65 14.27 -0.66
CA ALA A 79 -7.03 13.93 -1.95
C ALA A 79 -6.47 12.48 -2.06
N GLY A 80 -6.79 11.58 -1.12
CA GLY A 80 -6.32 10.20 -1.16
C GLY A 80 -4.86 9.97 -0.78
N LYS A 81 -4.16 10.95 -0.17
CA LYS A 81 -2.73 10.83 0.21
C LYS A 81 -2.42 9.58 1.03
N THR A 82 -3.17 9.36 2.11
CA THR A 82 -3.02 8.16 2.97
C THR A 82 -3.30 6.89 2.18
N THR A 83 -4.36 6.88 1.37
CA THR A 83 -4.72 5.75 0.51
C THR A 83 -3.60 5.41 -0.46
N ALA A 84 -3.01 6.42 -1.11
CA ALA A 84 -1.89 6.23 -2.03
C ALA A 84 -0.66 5.65 -1.32
N LEU A 85 -0.31 6.16 -0.12
CA LEU A 85 0.79 5.64 0.69
C LEU A 85 0.56 4.18 1.13
N LEU A 86 -0.67 3.80 1.49
CA LEU A 86 -1.02 2.41 1.79
C LEU A 86 -0.76 1.50 0.59
N HIS A 87 -1.16 1.92 -0.62
CA HIS A 87 -0.93 1.13 -1.84
C HIS A 87 0.53 1.08 -2.26
N VAL A 88 1.30 2.15 -2.04
CA VAL A 88 2.76 2.10 -2.20
C VAL A 88 3.37 1.09 -1.23
N GLY A 89 2.97 1.12 0.05
CA GLY A 89 3.42 0.15 1.03
C GLY A 89 3.05 -1.29 0.63
N ARG A 90 1.85 -1.53 0.10
CA ARG A 90 1.44 -2.84 -0.46
C ARG A 90 2.37 -3.27 -1.60
N ALA A 91 2.68 -2.37 -2.54
CA ALA A 91 3.60 -2.67 -3.64
C ALA A 91 5.01 -3.00 -3.13
N CYS A 92 5.52 -2.24 -2.16
CA CYS A 92 6.81 -2.51 -1.51
C CYS A 92 6.81 -3.86 -0.78
N HIS A 93 5.74 -4.18 -0.05
CA HIS A 93 5.54 -5.47 0.61
C HIS A 93 5.63 -6.61 -0.39
N LEU A 94 4.73 -6.65 -1.38
CA LEU A 94 4.71 -7.72 -2.40
C LEU A 94 6.05 -7.86 -3.14
N ALA A 95 6.71 -6.75 -3.45
CA ALA A 95 8.03 -6.78 -4.09
C ALA A 95 9.11 -7.36 -3.17
N HIS A 96 9.06 -7.07 -1.86
CA HIS A 96 10.00 -7.59 -0.87
C HIS A 96 9.78 -9.09 -0.64
N THR A 97 8.55 -9.52 -0.38
CA THR A 97 8.21 -10.93 -0.10
C THR A 97 8.52 -11.83 -1.30
N ARG A 98 8.29 -11.35 -2.53
CA ARG A 98 8.66 -12.09 -3.75
C ARG A 98 10.18 -12.29 -3.89
N LYS A 99 10.99 -11.34 -3.42
CA LYS A 99 12.45 -11.42 -3.50
C LYS A 99 13.09 -12.16 -2.33
N ASN A 100 12.40 -12.19 -1.19
CA ASN A 100 12.87 -12.78 0.06
C ASN A 100 11.79 -13.73 0.60
N PRO A 101 11.55 -14.86 -0.08
CA PRO A 101 10.58 -15.83 0.40
C PRO A 101 11.00 -16.34 1.79
N THR A 102 10.05 -16.40 2.72
CA THR A 102 10.29 -16.92 4.06
C THR A 102 10.78 -18.38 3.96
N PRO A 103 11.93 -18.74 4.55
CA PRO A 103 12.41 -20.12 4.55
C PRO A 103 11.39 -21.06 5.21
N PRO A 104 11.27 -22.32 4.75
CA PRO A 104 10.43 -23.31 5.41
C PRO A 104 10.83 -23.46 6.87
N GLY A 105 9.87 -23.37 7.80
CA GLY A 105 10.12 -23.50 9.24
C GLY A 105 10.53 -22.22 9.97
N SER A 106 10.68 -21.09 9.27
CA SER A 106 10.85 -19.79 9.94
C SER A 106 9.52 -19.33 10.54
N ALA A 107 9.52 -19.10 11.85
CA ALA A 107 8.39 -18.51 12.56
C ALA A 107 8.24 -16.99 12.32
N HIS A 108 9.17 -16.36 11.58
CA HIS A 108 9.29 -14.90 11.52
C HIS A 108 9.12 -14.42 10.08
N ASN A 109 8.00 -13.73 9.81
CA ASN A 109 7.81 -13.02 8.55
C ASN A 109 8.53 -11.67 8.61
N ALA A 110 9.44 -11.41 7.66
CA ALA A 110 10.05 -10.11 7.50
C ALA A 110 9.03 -9.11 6.93
N ALA A 111 8.91 -7.96 7.59
CA ALA A 111 7.99 -6.90 7.21
C ALA A 111 8.76 -5.64 6.79
N PRO A 112 8.46 -5.01 5.64
CA PRO A 112 8.97 -3.68 5.38
C PRO A 112 8.32 -2.67 6.34
N VAL A 113 9.15 -1.87 7.01
CA VAL A 113 8.72 -0.83 7.95
C VAL A 113 8.89 0.54 7.30
N ALA A 114 7.88 1.41 7.46
CA ALA A 114 7.94 2.82 7.06
C ALA A 114 7.88 3.71 8.31
N TYR A 115 8.78 4.67 8.40
CA TYR A 115 8.70 5.74 9.38
C TYR A 115 7.94 6.92 8.77
N VAL A 116 6.80 7.26 9.36
CA VAL A 116 5.97 8.39 8.93
C VAL A 116 6.09 9.48 9.97
N LEU A 117 6.67 10.60 9.59
CA LEU A 117 6.71 11.79 10.44
C LEU A 117 5.43 12.60 10.22
N VAL A 118 4.65 12.75 11.28
CA VAL A 118 3.43 13.56 11.29
C VAL A 118 3.76 14.86 12.01
N PRO A 119 3.66 16.04 11.36
CA PRO A 119 3.94 17.32 12.01
C PRO A 119 3.04 17.54 13.23
N PRO A 120 3.50 18.23 14.30
CA PRO A 120 2.73 18.40 15.54
C PRO A 120 1.35 19.04 15.37
N GLY A 121 1.15 19.85 14.32
CA GLY A 121 -0.13 20.48 14.00
C GLY A 121 -1.09 19.63 13.15
N ALA A 122 -0.71 18.42 12.76
CA ALA A 122 -1.59 17.55 11.98
C ALA A 122 -2.57 16.82 12.89
N THR A 123 -3.85 17.13 12.75
CA THR A 123 -4.93 16.47 13.47
C THR A 123 -5.51 15.31 12.66
N ALA A 124 -6.04 14.30 13.35
CA ALA A 124 -6.88 13.29 12.71
C ALA A 124 -8.10 13.98 12.06
N LYS A 125 -8.63 13.42 10.98
CA LYS A 125 -9.94 13.85 10.49
C LYS A 125 -11.01 13.43 11.51
N THR A 126 -11.81 14.40 11.95
CA THR A 126 -13.09 14.19 12.64
C THR A 126 -14.14 13.68 11.67
#